data_AF-A0A2R4JTT1-F1
#
_entry.id   AF-A0A2R4JTT1-F1
#
_cell.length_a   1.000
_cell.length_b   1.000
_cell.length_c   1.000
_cell.angle_alpha   90.00
_cell.angle_beta   90.00
_cell.angle_gamma   90.00
#
_symmetry.space_group_name_H-M   'P 1'
#
loop_
_entity.id
_entity.type
_entity.pdbx_description
1 polymer ?
#
loop_
_entity_poly.entity_id
_entity_poly.type
_entity_poly.pdbx_seq_one_letter_code
_entity_poly.pdbx_strand_id
1 'polypeptide(L)'
;MLGEVPDSVEVRSRIPQPAVLRQADLFVTHAGAGGGREGPATPVIAVPQAVGRSGRADILREHGVARRTGPADTKAGALREAALALVGDPAVARRLRAVQAETAAEGGTPRAADLVEAEPARTRG
;
A
#
# COMPACT_ATOMS: atom_id res chain seq x y z
N MET A 1 -5.12 -6.37 26.31
CA MET A 1 -6.48 -5.92 25.96
C MET A 1 -6.39 -4.46 25.56
N LEU A 2 -7.15 -3.99 24.57
CA LEU A 2 -6.99 -2.65 23.96
C LEU A 2 -7.49 -1.48 24.82
N GLY A 3 -8.05 -1.74 26.01
CA GLY A 3 -8.65 -0.70 26.86
C GLY A 3 -9.95 -0.15 26.26
N GLU A 4 -10.33 1.05 26.69
CA GLU A 4 -11.45 1.80 26.11
C GLU A 4 -11.06 2.34 24.72
N VAL A 5 -11.93 2.11 23.75
CA VAL A 5 -11.71 2.48 22.35
C VAL A 5 -12.70 3.60 22.01
N PRO A 6 -12.24 4.74 21.45
CA PRO A 6 -13.14 5.84 21.08
C PRO A 6 -14.19 5.43 20.05
N ASP A 7 -15.35 6.09 20.06
CA ASP A 7 -16.45 5.85 19.09
C ASP A 7 -16.03 6.03 17.61
N SER A 8 -14.94 6.78 17.37
CA SER A 8 -14.36 6.98 16.05
C SER A 8 -13.48 5.82 15.57
N VAL A 9 -13.35 4.74 16.34
CA VAL A 9 -12.45 3.62 16.05
C VAL A 9 -13.22 2.30 16.07
N GLU A 10 -13.17 1.61 14.93
CA GLU A 10 -13.74 0.27 14.80
C GLU A 10 -12.65 -0.80 14.87
N VAL A 11 -12.83 -1.80 15.74
CA VAL A 11 -11.88 -2.91 15.92
C VAL A 11 -12.52 -4.22 15.45
N ARG A 12 -11.85 -4.90 14.51
CA ARG A 12 -12.28 -6.19 13.96
C ARG A 12 -11.09 -7.15 13.88
N SER A 13 -11.33 -8.43 14.13
CA SER A 13 -10.31 -9.48 13.96
C SER A 13 -10.00 -9.77 12.50
N ARG A 14 -10.95 -9.48 11.59
CA ARG A 14 -10.79 -9.59 10.15
C ARG A 14 -11.71 -8.58 9.46
N ILE A 15 -11.22 -7.98 8.39
CA ILE A 15 -11.96 -7.05 7.54
C ILE A 15 -11.77 -7.42 6.06
N PRO A 16 -12.73 -7.08 5.18
CA PRO A 16 -12.50 -7.08 3.74
C PRO A 16 -11.59 -5.91 3.37
N GLN A 17 -10.28 -6.03 3.63
CA GLN A 17 -9.31 -4.94 3.48
C GLN A 17 -9.41 -4.19 2.13
N PRO A 18 -9.54 -4.85 0.95
CA PRO A 18 -9.70 -4.12 -0.31
C PRO A 18 -10.94 -3.22 -0.35
N ALA A 19 -12.04 -3.63 0.29
CA ALA A 19 -13.25 -2.82 0.35
C ALA A 19 -13.08 -1.57 1.22
N VAL A 20 -12.38 -1.71 2.35
CA VAL A 20 -12.04 -0.58 3.22
C VAL A 20 -11.08 0.38 2.53
N LEU A 21 -10.05 -0.14 1.84
CA LEU A 21 -9.07 0.70 1.17
C LEU A 21 -9.65 1.56 0.03
N ARG A 22 -10.72 1.11 -0.63
CA ARG A 22 -11.43 1.94 -1.64
C ARG A 22 -12.04 3.23 -1.07
N GLN A 23 -12.22 3.30 0.25
CA GLN A 23 -12.81 4.44 0.96
C GLN A 23 -11.83 5.10 1.92
N ALA A 24 -10.58 4.62 1.97
CA ALA A 24 -9.60 5.09 2.94
C ALA A 24 -8.75 6.22 2.37
N ASP A 25 -8.57 7.27 3.17
CA ASP A 25 -7.64 8.37 2.88
C ASP A 25 -6.19 8.05 3.24
N LEU A 26 -5.95 7.04 4.09
CA LEU A 26 -4.62 6.61 4.52
C LEU A 26 -4.61 5.14 4.91
N PHE A 27 -3.52 4.44 4.61
CA PHE A 27 -3.30 3.07 5.10
C PHE A 27 -2.03 2.95 5.94
N VAL A 28 -2.17 2.59 7.21
CA VAL A 28 -1.06 2.21 8.08
C VAL A 28 -0.87 0.70 7.99
N THR A 29 0.34 0.25 7.61
CA THR A 29 0.59 -1.16 7.32
C THR A 29 1.99 -1.60 7.72
N HIS A 30 2.16 -2.87 8.02
CA HIS A 30 3.47 -3.49 8.24
C HIS A 30 4.28 -3.68 6.95
N ALA A 31 3.71 -3.33 5.78
CA ALA A 31 4.32 -3.42 4.45
C ALA A 31 4.68 -4.85 3.99
N GLY A 32 3.97 -5.87 4.47
CA GLY A 32 4.16 -7.25 4.04
C GLY A 32 3.71 -7.52 2.59
N ALA A 33 4.27 -8.57 2.00
CA ALA A 33 4.03 -8.98 0.60
C ALA A 33 2.58 -9.39 0.27
N GLY A 34 1.73 -9.63 1.26
CA GLY A 34 0.36 -10.15 1.06
C GLY A 34 -0.73 -9.11 0.77
N GLY A 35 -0.40 -7.81 0.73
CA GLY A 35 -1.41 -6.74 0.72
C GLY A 35 -1.49 -5.87 -0.53
N GLY A 36 -0.72 -6.13 -1.59
CA GLY A 36 -0.68 -5.19 -2.70
C GLY A 36 -0.06 -5.75 -3.98
N ARG A 37 -0.90 -6.31 -4.83
CA ARG A 37 -0.65 -6.32 -6.28
C ARG A 37 -1.12 -5.05 -6.97
N GLU A 38 -1.85 -4.18 -6.27
CA GLU A 38 -2.31 -2.91 -6.80
C GLU A 38 -1.44 -1.79 -6.20
N GLY A 39 -0.90 -0.93 -7.07
CA GLY A 39 -0.32 0.35 -6.63
C GLY A 39 -1.37 1.05 -5.77
N PRO A 40 -1.02 1.53 -4.56
CA PRO A 40 -2.05 1.87 -3.62
C PRO A 40 -2.83 3.07 -4.16
N ALA A 41 -4.16 3.00 -4.11
CA ALA A 41 -5.01 4.17 -4.37
C ALA A 41 -4.91 5.20 -3.24
N THR A 42 -4.25 4.82 -2.15
CA THR A 42 -4.24 5.47 -0.85
C THR A 42 -2.78 5.71 -0.41
N PRO A 43 -2.43 6.86 0.17
CA PRO A 43 -1.13 7.07 0.80
C PRO A 43 -0.84 6.01 1.88
N VAL A 44 0.44 5.70 2.10
CA VAL A 44 0.84 4.63 3.03
C VAL A 44 1.80 5.10 4.13
N ILE A 45 1.53 4.73 5.37
CA ILE A 45 2.54 4.71 6.44
C ILE A 45 2.99 3.26 6.63
N ALA A 46 4.22 2.97 6.25
CA ALA A 46 4.84 1.67 6.40
C ALA A 46 5.57 1.57 7.75
N VAL A 47 5.20 0.57 8.55
CA VAL A 47 5.79 0.23 9.85
C VAL A 47 6.38 -1.19 9.80
N PRO A 48 7.52 -1.41 9.12
CA PRO A 48 8.05 -2.76 8.91
C PRO A 48 8.35 -3.48 10.23
N GLN A 49 7.78 -4.67 10.40
CA GLN A 49 7.93 -5.48 11.62
C GLN A 49 9.02 -6.55 11.53
N ALA A 50 9.54 -6.83 10.32
CA ALA A 50 10.55 -7.86 10.09
C ALA A 50 11.67 -7.35 9.16
N VAL A 51 12.91 -7.76 9.47
CA VAL A 51 14.09 -7.49 8.65
C VAL A 51 13.89 -8.11 7.26
N GLY A 52 14.19 -7.36 6.20
CA GLY A 52 14.10 -7.83 4.81
C GLY A 52 12.74 -7.69 4.13
N ARG A 53 11.67 -7.25 4.81
CA ARG A 53 10.34 -7.02 4.19
C ARG A 53 10.07 -5.57 3.79
N SER A 54 11.10 -4.72 3.73
CA SER A 54 10.92 -3.28 3.46
C SER A 54 10.84 -2.89 1.99
N GLY A 55 11.13 -3.80 1.04
CA GLY A 55 11.23 -3.45 -0.38
C GLY A 55 10.01 -2.71 -0.92
N ARG A 56 8.78 -3.13 -0.55
CA ARG A 56 7.56 -2.40 -0.94
C ARG A 56 7.48 -1.01 -0.32
N ALA A 57 7.86 -0.86 0.95
CA ALA A 57 7.87 0.43 1.62
C ALA A 57 8.88 1.39 0.97
N ASP A 58 10.03 0.86 0.57
CA ASP A 58 11.10 1.63 -0.06
C ASP A 58 10.67 2.10 -1.46
N ILE A 59 10.09 1.21 -2.29
CA ILE A 59 9.51 1.55 -3.61
C ILE A 59 8.42 2.63 -3.46
N LEU A 60 7.44 2.45 -2.57
CA LEU A 60 6.35 3.42 -2.40
C LEU A 60 6.85 4.79 -1.89
N ARG A 61 7.93 4.80 -1.11
CA ARG A 61 8.58 6.03 -0.65
C ARG A 61 9.31 6.71 -1.81
N GLU A 62 9.99 5.96 -2.68
CA GLU A 62 10.64 6.49 -3.89
C GLU A 62 9.63 7.10 -4.86
N HIS A 63 8.46 6.47 -5.03
CA HIS A 63 7.33 7.06 -5.75
C HIS A 63 6.66 8.22 -4.99
N GLY A 64 7.10 8.52 -3.76
CA GLY A 64 6.64 9.67 -2.99
C GLY A 64 5.21 9.56 -2.49
N VAL A 65 4.68 8.35 -2.37
CA VAL A 65 3.31 8.06 -1.91
C VAL A 65 3.29 7.38 -0.54
N ALA A 66 4.44 7.21 0.10
CA ALA A 66 4.55 6.61 1.42
C ALA A 66 5.58 7.27 2.33
N ARG A 67 5.36 7.12 3.64
CA ARG A 67 6.37 7.33 4.69
C ARG A 67 6.70 6.00 5.35
N ARG A 68 7.99 5.80 5.65
CA ARG A 68 8.46 4.64 6.42
C ARG A 68 8.81 5.12 7.82
N THR A 69 8.24 4.49 8.84
CA THR A 69 8.55 4.79 10.24
C THR A 69 9.30 3.62 10.87
N GLY A 70 10.36 3.92 11.61
CA GLY A 70 11.06 2.92 12.41
C GLY A 70 10.25 2.51 13.64
N PRO A 71 10.56 1.36 14.28
CA PRO A 71 9.93 0.95 15.53
C PRO A 71 10.01 2.02 16.64
N ALA A 72 11.15 2.72 16.73
CA ALA A 72 11.37 3.79 17.70
C ALA A 72 10.50 5.05 17.45
N ASP A 73 10.07 5.25 16.20
CA ASP A 73 9.30 6.42 15.76
C ASP A 73 7.80 6.12 15.65
N THR A 74 7.37 4.91 16.03
CA THR A 74 5.95 4.49 16.02
C THR A 74 5.22 5.03 17.26
N LYS A 75 5.42 6.31 17.57
CA LYS A 75 4.72 7.04 18.63
C LYS A 75 3.46 7.68 18.05
N ALA A 76 2.41 7.79 18.87
CA ALA A 76 1.11 8.33 18.42
C ALA A 76 1.22 9.70 17.73
N GLY A 77 2.01 10.63 18.30
CA GLY A 77 2.24 11.95 17.70
C GLY A 77 2.90 11.90 16.33
N ALA A 78 3.95 11.09 16.18
CA ALA A 78 4.67 10.93 14.91
C ALA A 78 3.81 10.27 13.82
N LEU A 79 3.00 9.27 14.19
CA LEU A 79 2.04 8.67 13.27
C LEU A 79 0.99 9.68 12.81
N ARG A 80 0.46 10.49 13.74
CA ARG A 80 -0.52 11.53 13.41
C ARG A 80 0.07 12.60 12.50
N GLU A 81 1.29 13.06 12.76
CA GLU A 81 1.98 14.04 11.92
C GLU A 81 2.21 13.49 10.51
N ALA A 82 2.73 12.26 10.41
CA ALA A 82 2.94 11.58 9.13
C ALA A 82 1.62 11.40 8.34
N ALA A 83 0.54 11.07 9.04
CA ALA A 83 -0.79 10.91 8.45
C ALA A 83 -1.29 12.23 7.83
N LEU A 84 -1.28 13.31 8.60
CA LEU A 84 -1.74 14.62 8.15
C LEU A 84 -0.90 15.15 7.00
N ALA A 85 0.43 14.97 7.06
CA ALA A 85 1.32 15.42 5.99
C ALA A 85 1.11 14.65 4.67
N LEU A 86 0.81 13.36 4.72
CA LEU A 86 0.54 12.55 3.52
C LEU A 86 -0.82 12.88 2.91
N VAL A 87 -1.88 12.93 3.74
CA VAL A 87 -3.24 13.18 3.29
C VAL A 87 -3.40 14.62 2.78
N GLY A 88 -2.71 15.57 3.42
CA GLY A 88 -2.80 16.99 3.08
C GLY A 88 -1.94 17.44 1.89
N ASP A 89 -1.05 16.60 1.34
CA ASP A 89 -0.15 16.98 0.24
C ASP A 89 -0.80 16.69 -1.15
N PRO A 90 -1.17 17.72 -1.93
CA PRO A 90 -1.74 17.54 -3.26
C PRO A 90 -0.80 16.82 -4.24
N ALA A 91 0.52 16.90 -4.02
CA ALA A 91 1.49 16.18 -4.82
C ALA A 91 1.46 14.67 -4.56
N VAL A 92 1.12 14.23 -3.35
CA VAL A 92 0.87 12.80 -3.07
C VAL A 92 -0.33 12.31 -3.86
N ALA A 93 -1.46 13.04 -3.83
CA ALA A 93 -2.65 12.68 -4.60
C ALA A 93 -2.37 12.61 -6.11
N ARG A 94 -1.57 13.53 -6.65
CA ARG A 94 -1.16 13.50 -8.07
C ARG A 94 -0.30 12.28 -8.39
N ARG A 95 0.68 11.96 -7.53
CA ARG A 95 1.57 10.79 -7.70
C ARG A 95 0.79 9.48 -7.62
N LEU A 96 -0.16 9.37 -6.68
CA LEU A 96 -1.07 8.22 -6.59
C LEU A 96 -1.86 8.00 -7.88
N ARG A 97 -2.43 9.05 -8.47
CA ARG A 97 -3.14 8.94 -9.76
C ARG A 97 -2.23 8.47 -10.90
N ALA A 98 -0.99 8.97 -10.95
CA ALA A 98 -0.02 8.54 -11.95
C ALA A 98 0.32 7.05 -11.79
N VAL A 99 0.67 6.61 -10.58
CA VAL A 99 0.98 5.20 -10.28
C VAL A 99 -0.21 4.29 -10.58
N GLN A 100 -1.45 4.72 -10.29
CA GLN A 100 -2.66 3.97 -10.62
C GLN A 100 -2.85 3.83 -12.13
N ALA A 101 -2.65 4.91 -12.90
CA ALA A 101 -2.79 4.89 -14.34
C ALA A 101 -1.72 3.98 -14.99
N GLU A 102 -0.47 4.05 -14.51
CA GLU A 102 0.62 3.16 -14.93
C GLU A 102 0.28 1.70 -14.65
N THR A 103 -0.15 1.39 -13.42
CA THR A 103 -0.53 0.02 -13.01
C THR A 103 -1.68 -0.52 -13.86
N ALA A 104 -2.70 0.32 -14.14
CA ALA A 104 -3.83 -0.08 -14.96
C ALA A 104 -3.44 -0.39 -16.42
N ALA A 105 -2.41 0.29 -16.95
CA ALA A 105 -1.92 0.09 -18.30
C ALA A 105 -1.05 -1.19 -18.46
N GLU A 106 -0.60 -1.82 -17.36
CA GLU A 106 0.26 -3.01 -17.42
C GLU A 106 -0.44 -4.26 -17.97
N GLY A 107 -1.77 -4.25 -18.12
CA GLY A 107 -2.57 -5.32 -18.72
C GLY A 107 -2.99 -6.45 -17.76
N GLY A 108 -2.53 -6.39 -16.50
CA GLY A 108 -3.02 -7.23 -15.41
C GLY A 108 -2.97 -8.74 -15.66
N THR A 109 -3.89 -9.46 -15.01
CA THR A 109 -4.01 -10.92 -15.13
C THR A 109 -4.23 -11.41 -16.58
N PRO A 110 -5.05 -10.75 -17.42
CA PRO A 110 -5.21 -11.17 -18.82
C PRO A 110 -3.88 -11.21 -19.58
N ARG A 111 -3.09 -10.13 -19.55
CA ARG A 111 -1.77 -10.11 -20.21
C ARG A 111 -0.83 -11.18 -19.65
N ALA A 112 -0.90 -11.45 -18.34
CA ALA A 112 -0.11 -12.51 -17.74
C ALA A 112 -0.49 -13.90 -18.28
N ALA A 113 -1.78 -14.17 -18.49
CA ALA A 113 -2.25 -15.40 -19.11
C ALA A 113 -1.77 -15.52 -20.56
N ASP A 114 -1.92 -14.46 -21.36
CA ASP A 114 -1.44 -14.42 -22.75
C ASP A 114 0.06 -14.76 -22.87
N LEU A 115 0.88 -14.23 -21.95
CA LEU A 115 2.33 -14.49 -21.92
C LEU A 115 2.65 -15.95 -21.60
N VAL A 116 1.91 -16.57 -20.67
CA VAL A 116 2.07 -17.98 -20.31
C VAL A 116 1.64 -18.89 -21.46
N GLU A 117 0.53 -18.56 -22.13
CA GLU A 117 0.00 -19.32 -23.27
C GLU A 117 0.87 -19.19 -24.54
N ALA A 118 1.57 -18.07 -24.71
CA ALA A 118 2.49 -17.86 -25.83
C ALA A 118 3.82 -18.62 -25.69
N GLU A 119 4.20 -19.07 -24.50
CA GLU A 119 5.46 -19.79 -24.27
C GLU A 119 5.49 -21.22 -24.87
N PRO A 120 4.45 -22.08 -24.73
CA PRO A 120 4.45 -23.39 -25.40
C PRO A 120 4.49 -23.32 -26.94
N ALA A 121 4.23 -22.16 -27.55
CA ALA A 121 4.40 -21.94 -28.99
C ALA A 121 5.85 -21.60 -29.39
N ARG A 122 6.70 -21.11 -28.47
CA ARG A 122 8.11 -20.76 -28.76
C ARG A 122 9.07 -21.92 -28.53
N THR A 123 8.77 -22.84 -27.61
CA THR A 123 9.67 -23.99 -27.31
C THR A 123 9.54 -25.16 -28.30
N ARG A 124 8.68 -25.06 -29.33
CA ARG A 124 8.52 -26.06 -30.41
C ARG A 124 9.03 -25.59 -31.79
N GLY A 125 9.77 -24.48 -31.84
CA GLY A 125 10.46 -23.98 -33.03
C GLY A 125 11.93 -24.36 -33.05
#